data_AF-A0A9E2Q921-F1
#
_entry.id   AF-A0A9E2Q921-F1
#
_cell.length_a   1.000
_cell.length_b   1.000
_cell.length_c   1.000
_cell.angle_alpha   90.00
_cell.angle_beta   90.00
_cell.angle_gamma   90.00
#
_symmetry.space_group_name_H-M   'P 1'
#
loop_
_entity.id
_entity.type
_entity.pdbx_description
1 polymer ?
#
loop_
_entity_poly.entity_id
_entity_poly.type
_entity_poly.pdbx_seq_one_letter_code
_entity_poly.pdbx_strand_id
1 'polypeptide(L)'
;MTTVRLDAGWELPPISDESALSTYLTMGTPENRQAVFDSLDAVALAPSIGDNQSQMQDVVTEKLTEAAAGRLTVQEALDQAETEVNALLG
;
A
#
# COMPACT_ATOMS: atom_id res chain seq x y z
N MET A 1 6.96 -23.84 -5.69
CA MET A 1 5.98 -22.86 -5.14
C MET A 1 5.86 -21.62 -6.02
N THR A 2 6.96 -21.08 -6.54
CA THR A 2 7.00 -19.92 -7.44
C THR A 2 6.13 -20.07 -8.70
N THR A 3 6.26 -21.19 -9.43
CA THR A 3 5.45 -21.48 -10.64
C THR A 3 3.94 -21.48 -10.35
N VAL A 4 3.53 -22.13 -9.25
CA VAL A 4 2.10 -22.17 -8.84
C VAL A 4 1.54 -20.77 -8.55
N ARG A 5 2.35 -19.89 -7.94
CA ARG A 5 1.93 -18.51 -7.66
C ARG A 5 1.84 -17.67 -8.94
N LEU A 6 2.83 -17.80 -9.82
CA LEU A 6 2.83 -17.12 -11.11
C LEU A 6 1.66 -17.56 -11.97
N ASP A 7 1.40 -18.86 -12.10
CA ASP A 7 0.30 -19.44 -12.88
C ASP A 7 -1.09 -19.11 -12.32
N ALA A 8 -1.20 -18.87 -11.01
CA ALA A 8 -2.43 -18.42 -10.37
C ALA A 8 -2.61 -16.90 -10.37
N GLY A 9 -1.60 -16.13 -10.82
CA GLY A 9 -1.58 -14.67 -10.66
C GLY A 9 -1.55 -14.22 -9.20
N TRP A 10 -1.11 -15.10 -8.29
CA TRP A 10 -1.09 -14.88 -6.85
C TRP A 10 0.19 -14.17 -6.44
N GLU A 11 0.14 -12.84 -6.45
CA GLU A 11 1.28 -11.94 -6.20
C GLU A 11 2.46 -12.15 -7.17
N LEU A 12 3.49 -11.30 -7.04
CA LEU A 12 4.75 -11.49 -7.73
C LEU A 12 5.77 -12.07 -6.73
N PRO A 13 6.25 -13.31 -6.93
CA PRO A 13 7.32 -13.83 -6.10
C PRO A 13 8.61 -13.02 -6.32
N PRO A 14 9.52 -12.96 -5.34
CA PRO A 14 10.85 -12.40 -5.55
C PRO A 14 11.62 -13.33 -6.50
N ILE A 15 11.50 -13.08 -7.80
CA ILE A 15 12.15 -13.84 -8.88
C ILE A 15 12.78 -12.85 -9.86
N SER A 16 14.06 -13.09 -10.19
CA SER A 16 14.81 -12.34 -11.19
C SER A 16 14.88 -13.05 -12.55
N ASP A 17 14.23 -14.21 -12.67
CA ASP A 17 14.15 -14.98 -13.91
C ASP A 17 13.04 -14.41 -14.80
N GLU A 18 13.45 -13.65 -15.80
CA GLU A 18 12.56 -13.00 -16.77
C GLU A 18 11.72 -14.01 -17.57
N SER A 19 12.22 -15.23 -17.77
CA SER A 19 11.49 -16.26 -18.51
C SER A 19 10.30 -16.77 -17.71
N ALA A 20 10.45 -16.95 -16.39
CA ALA A 20 9.37 -17.30 -15.48
C ALA A 20 8.36 -16.15 -15.35
N LEU A 21 8.81 -14.90 -15.48
CA LEU A 21 7.96 -13.70 -15.41
C LEU A 21 7.06 -13.52 -16.64
N SER A 22 7.51 -13.98 -17.81
CA SER A 22 6.75 -13.88 -19.06
C SER A 22 5.37 -14.55 -18.97
N THR A 23 5.25 -15.64 -18.20
CA THR A 23 3.98 -16.31 -17.92
C THR A 23 3.00 -15.39 -17.20
N TYR A 24 3.48 -14.56 -16.27
CA TYR A 24 2.66 -13.55 -15.61
C TYR A 24 2.26 -12.43 -16.57
N LEU A 25 3.20 -11.90 -17.37
CA LEU A 25 2.91 -10.79 -18.31
C LEU A 25 1.90 -11.17 -19.40
N THR A 26 1.89 -12.43 -19.84
CA THR A 26 0.99 -12.93 -20.88
C THR A 26 -0.31 -13.53 -20.34
N MET A 27 -0.48 -13.56 -19.03
CA MET A 27 -1.68 -14.07 -18.39
C MET A 27 -2.86 -13.11 -18.64
N GLY A 28 -3.83 -13.51 -19.48
CA GLY A 28 -4.97 -12.70 -19.94
C GLY A 28 -5.41 -11.50 -19.07
N THR A 29 -6.49 -11.62 -18.32
CA THR A 29 -7.07 -10.48 -17.57
C THR A 29 -6.32 -10.21 -16.26
N PRO A 30 -5.98 -8.96 -15.90
CA PRO A 30 -6.13 -7.74 -16.70
C PRO A 30 -5.09 -7.66 -17.82
N GLU A 31 -5.46 -7.15 -18.99
CA GLU A 31 -4.55 -7.09 -20.16
C GLU A 31 -3.29 -6.24 -19.88
N ASN A 32 -3.40 -5.22 -19.03
CA ASN A 32 -2.30 -4.32 -18.70
C ASN A 32 -1.52 -4.78 -17.45
N ARG A 33 -0.92 -5.97 -17.50
CA ARG A 33 -0.08 -6.47 -16.40
C ARG A 33 1.27 -5.74 -16.27
N GLN A 34 1.71 -5.09 -17.35
CA GLN A 34 2.91 -4.26 -17.35
C GLN A 34 2.82 -3.12 -16.32
N ALA A 35 1.62 -2.56 -16.09
CA ALA A 35 1.41 -1.51 -15.11
C ALA A 35 1.83 -1.88 -13.66
N VAL A 36 1.85 -3.17 -13.31
CA VAL A 36 2.34 -3.62 -11.99
C VAL A 36 3.83 -3.34 -11.85
N PHE A 37 4.60 -3.53 -12.93
CA PHE A 37 6.04 -3.28 -12.95
C PHE A 37 6.35 -1.80 -13.12
N ASP A 38 5.62 -1.11 -13.99
CA ASP A 38 5.80 0.34 -14.17
C ASP A 38 5.51 1.10 -12.85
N SER A 39 4.61 0.56 -12.00
CA SER A 39 4.35 1.12 -10.66
C SER A 39 5.55 0.98 -9.70
N LEU A 40 6.49 0.06 -9.97
CA LEU A 40 7.69 -0.13 -9.14
C LEU A 40 8.66 1.05 -9.26
N ASP A 41 8.59 1.83 -10.33
CA ASP A 41 9.40 3.05 -10.50
C ASP A 41 8.93 4.21 -9.59
N ALA A 42 7.73 4.11 -9.04
CA ALA A 42 7.09 5.14 -8.22
C ALA A 42 6.76 4.68 -6.79
N VAL A 43 7.52 3.72 -6.25
CA VAL A 43 7.27 3.18 -4.90
C VAL A 43 7.55 4.23 -3.83
N ALA A 44 6.51 4.56 -3.06
CA ALA A 44 6.67 5.25 -1.79
C ALA A 44 6.95 4.22 -0.69
N LEU A 45 8.10 4.37 -0.02
CA LEU A 45 8.42 3.54 1.14
C LEU A 45 7.46 3.86 2.28
N ALA A 46 6.89 2.83 2.89
CA ALA A 46 6.01 3.02 4.05
C ALA A 46 6.78 3.67 5.21
N PRO A 47 6.21 4.68 5.88
CA PRO A 47 6.82 5.28 7.05
C PRO A 47 6.87 4.26 8.20
N SER A 48 7.94 4.30 8.99
CA SER A 48 8.14 3.44 10.16
C SER A 48 8.38 4.30 11.39
N ILE A 49 7.46 4.21 12.37
CA ILE A 49 7.58 4.92 13.65
C ILE A 49 7.82 3.96 14.84
N GLY A 50 8.32 2.76 14.54
CA GLY A 50 8.64 1.74 15.53
C GLY A 50 7.39 1.11 16.15
N ASP A 51 7.40 0.92 17.46
CA ASP A 51 6.35 0.20 18.19
C ASP A 51 4.96 0.87 18.08
N ASN A 52 4.92 2.18 17.81
CA ASN A 52 3.68 2.94 17.70
C ASN A 52 3.01 2.87 16.32
N GLN A 53 3.53 2.04 15.40
CA GLN A 53 3.06 1.97 14.02
C GLN A 53 1.56 1.63 13.89
N SER A 54 1.03 0.77 14.77
CA SER A 54 -0.40 0.45 14.78
C SER A 54 -1.22 1.64 15.22
N GLN A 55 -0.82 2.31 16.32
CA GLN A 55 -1.54 3.48 16.82
C GLN A 55 -1.57 4.63 15.81
N MET A 56 -0.48 4.86 15.06
CA MET A 56 -0.50 5.88 14.01
C MET A 56 -1.50 5.54 12.90
N GLN A 57 -1.60 4.27 12.49
CA GLN A 57 -2.59 3.84 11.49
C GLN A 57 -4.01 4.00 12.01
N ASP A 58 -4.25 3.67 13.27
CA ASP A 58 -5.56 3.82 13.91
C ASP A 58 -5.99 5.29 13.95
N VAL A 59 -5.10 6.19 14.41
CA VAL A 59 -5.33 7.65 14.44
C VAL A 59 -5.69 8.17 13.04
N VAL A 60 -4.87 7.87 12.04
CA VAL A 60 -5.10 8.36 10.67
C VAL A 60 -6.41 7.81 10.10
N THR A 61 -6.69 6.52 10.32
CA THR A 61 -7.93 5.88 9.84
C THR A 61 -9.16 6.47 10.49
N GLU A 62 -9.13 6.72 11.80
CA GLU A 62 -10.22 7.35 12.55
C GLU A 62 -10.53 8.73 11.96
N LYS A 63 -9.53 9.63 11.87
CA LYS A 63 -9.78 11.00 11.40
C LYS A 63 -10.28 11.06 9.96
N LEU A 64 -9.73 10.21 9.07
CA LEU A 64 -10.23 10.12 7.69
C LEU A 64 -11.66 9.58 7.63
N THR A 65 -12.04 8.66 8.53
CA THR A 65 -13.41 8.14 8.63
C THR A 65 -14.38 9.22 9.12
N GLU A 66 -13.98 10.03 10.09
CA GLU A 66 -14.76 11.18 10.57
C GLU A 66 -14.97 12.22 9.47
N ALA A 67 -13.94 12.53 8.68
CA ALA A 67 -14.04 13.42 7.53
C ALA A 67 -14.95 12.85 6.43
N ALA A 68 -14.80 11.58 6.10
CA ALA A 68 -15.65 10.90 5.12
C ALA A 68 -17.13 10.89 5.53
N ALA A 69 -17.40 10.83 6.84
CA ALA A 69 -18.74 10.91 7.39
C ALA A 69 -19.27 12.35 7.57
N GLY A 70 -18.47 13.37 7.23
CA GLY A 70 -18.84 14.79 7.34
C GLY A 70 -18.87 15.32 8.78
N ARG A 71 -18.27 14.60 9.74
CA ARG A 71 -18.16 15.04 11.14
C ARG A 71 -17.01 16.01 11.38
N LEU A 72 -15.98 15.93 10.54
CA LEU A 72 -14.87 16.89 10.44
C LEU A 72 -14.73 17.36 9.00
N THR A 73 -14.17 18.55 8.79
CA THR A 73 -13.59 18.89 7.50
C THR A 73 -12.32 18.08 7.25
N VAL A 74 -11.92 17.94 5.97
CA VAL A 74 -10.66 17.27 5.62
C VAL A 74 -9.47 17.94 6.31
N GLN A 75 -9.45 19.27 6.39
CA GLN A 75 -8.36 20.00 7.05
C GLN A 75 -8.32 19.70 8.55
N GLU A 76 -9.45 19.78 9.26
CA GLU A 76 -9.50 19.46 10.70
C GLU A 76 -9.08 18.02 11.00
N ALA A 77 -9.48 17.07 10.15
CA ALA A 77 -9.07 15.68 10.30
C ALA A 77 -7.55 15.51 10.15
N LEU A 78 -6.93 16.20 9.17
CA LEU A 78 -5.48 16.15 8.98
C LEU A 78 -4.72 16.85 10.12
N ASP A 79 -5.18 18.03 10.57
CA ASP A 79 -4.55 18.78 11.67
C ASP A 79 -4.60 17.98 12.99
N GLN A 80 -5.72 17.31 13.25
CA GLN A 80 -5.87 16.44 14.42
C GLN A 80 -5.00 15.18 14.30
N ALA A 81 -4.98 14.53 13.14
CA ALA A 81 -4.13 13.37 12.91
C ALA A 81 -2.65 13.73 13.07
N GLU A 82 -2.19 14.87 12.55
CA GLU A 82 -0.82 15.36 12.74
C GLU A 82 -0.51 15.54 14.22
N THR A 83 -1.38 16.21 14.97
CA THR A 83 -1.18 16.46 16.40
C THR A 83 -1.04 15.16 17.19
N GLU A 84 -1.92 14.19 16.95
CA GLU A 84 -1.92 12.91 17.65
C GLU A 84 -0.75 12.01 17.22
N VAL A 85 -0.41 11.98 15.93
CA VAL A 85 0.75 11.21 15.43
C VAL A 85 2.06 11.80 15.94
N ASN A 86 2.21 13.14 16.00
CA ASN A 86 3.40 13.78 16.55
C ASN A 86 3.61 13.40 18.03
N ALA A 87 2.54 13.25 18.81
CA ALA A 87 2.63 12.77 20.19
C ALA A 87 3.12 11.31 20.30
N LEU A 88 2.95 10.49 19.26
CA LEU A 88 3.47 9.12 19.19
C LEU A 88 4.97 9.06 18.84
N LEU A 89 5.54 10.15 18.32
CA LEU A 89 6.94 10.21 17.90
C LEU A 89 7.91 10.53 19.05
N GLY A 90 7.41 11.12 20.15
CA GLY A 90 8.21 11.55 21.30
C GLY A 90 8.50 13.05 21.31
#